data_AF-A0A2D6MD28-F1
#
_entry.id   AF-A0A2D6MD28-F1
#
_cell.length_a   1.000
_cell.length_b   1.000
_cell.length_c   1.000
_cell.angle_alpha   90.00
_cell.angle_beta   90.00
_cell.angle_gamma   90.00
#
_symmetry.space_group_name_H-M   'P 1'
#
loop_
_entity.id
_entity.type
_entity.pdbx_description
1 polymer ?
#
loop_
_entity_poly.entity_id
_entity_poly.type
_entity_poly.pdbx_seq_one_letter_code
_entity_poly.pdbx_strand_id
1 'polypeptide(L)'
;MTKVLATYYPRSINQYVPNMEFAADVVGDEHIAYLGAPAALDADGIWDGVSATNSATSYTSADYKSTFDGSSTSLTSTSGMIDATYGRCLTATGSAGSDHVCTIIGRDYLGQAMRENLTLSGTTVIYGNKAFKFVDTLNIAAGQASDTCDIGWFDRLGLPYKTEAIIGYTEDDVTFPHDPFEVFVEVDAVRTASGADVVVTCPFAGQITGVHSIVTTLMSGVQTATVVVGATDVAGLSLVLGTTAAVAEADSDTATTDDDGATNRVDAHEAIGISGDGTPTAGAHNCSIVVEPLCFVAGDDTATQTATTEDTRGTIRVTSACDGSKSYEVRCKVNTTDLHGIEQFNG
;
A
#
# COMPACT_ATOMS: atom_id res chain seq x y z
N MET A 1 -23.05 10.34 -13.45
CA MET A 1 -21.88 11.11 -13.91
C MET A 1 -21.32 10.40 -15.13
N THR A 2 -21.06 11.11 -16.23
CA THR A 2 -20.34 10.52 -17.37
C THR A 2 -18.85 10.45 -17.04
N LYS A 3 -18.22 9.30 -17.28
CA LYS A 3 -16.77 9.10 -17.07
C LYS A 3 -16.01 10.07 -17.99
N VAL A 4 -15.24 11.00 -17.41
CA VAL A 4 -14.33 11.87 -18.18
C VAL A 4 -12.96 11.23 -18.13
N LEU A 5 -12.49 10.72 -19.26
CA LEU A 5 -11.16 10.13 -19.37
C LEU A 5 -10.17 11.21 -19.79
N ALA A 6 -9.47 11.78 -18.82
CA ALA A 6 -8.31 12.62 -19.08
C ALA A 6 -7.12 11.71 -19.45
N THR A 7 -6.70 11.76 -20.71
CA THR A 7 -5.64 10.89 -21.24
C THR A 7 -4.31 11.61 -21.47
N TYR A 8 -4.28 12.94 -21.33
CA TYR A 8 -3.11 13.75 -21.66
C TYR A 8 -2.63 14.59 -20.48
N TYR A 9 -1.51 14.17 -19.89
CA TYR A 9 -0.81 14.86 -18.82
C TYR A 9 0.58 15.28 -19.32
N PRO A 10 0.74 16.51 -19.87
CA PRO A 10 2.00 16.94 -20.45
C PRO A 10 3.09 17.10 -19.38
N ARG A 11 4.17 16.34 -19.51
CA ARG A 11 5.32 16.35 -18.58
C ARG A 11 5.93 17.75 -18.33
N SER A 12 5.86 18.66 -19.31
CA SER A 12 6.53 19.97 -19.26
C SER A 12 5.68 21.11 -18.71
N ILE A 13 4.43 20.86 -18.31
CA ILE A 13 3.53 21.90 -17.83
C ILE A 13 3.08 21.52 -16.43
N ASN A 14 3.37 22.39 -15.47
CA ASN A 14 2.76 22.28 -14.15
C ASN A 14 1.30 22.77 -14.24
N GLN A 15 0.36 21.86 -14.01
CA GLN A 15 -1.08 22.08 -13.99
C GLN A 15 -1.63 22.26 -12.57
N TYR A 16 -0.77 22.16 -11.55
CA TYR A 16 -1.15 22.43 -10.16
C TYR A 16 -1.59 23.89 -10.01
N VAL A 17 -2.80 24.07 -9.51
CA VAL A 17 -3.32 25.36 -9.08
C VAL A 17 -3.61 25.24 -7.58
N PRO A 18 -2.86 25.96 -6.72
CA PRO A 18 -3.13 25.98 -5.29
C PRO A 18 -4.56 26.45 -5.00
N ASN A 19 -5.23 25.85 -4.02
CA ASN A 19 -6.59 26.21 -3.61
C ASN A 19 -7.61 26.18 -4.77
N MET A 20 -7.48 25.20 -5.67
CA MET A 20 -8.51 24.99 -6.68
C MET A 20 -9.79 24.50 -5.97
N GLU A 21 -10.86 25.29 -6.04
CA GLU A 21 -12.14 24.97 -5.39
C GLU A 21 -13.09 24.18 -6.30
N PHE A 22 -12.90 24.26 -7.62
CA PHE A 22 -13.84 23.70 -8.60
C PHE A 22 -13.12 22.96 -9.71
N ALA A 23 -13.59 21.74 -9.97
CA ALA A 23 -13.31 20.98 -11.18
C ALA A 23 -14.62 20.44 -11.74
N ALA A 24 -14.77 20.41 -13.07
CA ALA A 24 -16.05 20.10 -13.72
C ALA A 24 -16.50 18.63 -13.54
N ASP A 25 -15.57 17.76 -13.17
CA ASP A 25 -15.71 16.33 -12.88
C ASP A 25 -15.94 16.04 -11.39
N VAL A 26 -15.96 17.06 -10.53
CA VAL A 26 -16.35 16.96 -9.11
C VAL A 26 -17.80 17.44 -8.97
N VAL A 27 -18.67 16.57 -8.45
CA VAL A 27 -20.10 16.88 -8.28
C VAL A 27 -20.50 16.64 -6.84
N GLY A 28 -20.78 17.72 -6.12
CA GLY A 28 -21.31 17.67 -4.76
C GLY A 28 -20.37 16.97 -3.78
N ASP A 29 -19.09 17.33 -3.79
CA ASP A 29 -17.97 16.73 -3.02
C ASP A 29 -17.50 15.34 -3.46
N GLU A 30 -18.10 14.77 -4.51
CA GLU A 30 -17.74 13.44 -4.99
C GLU A 30 -17.05 13.46 -6.35
N HIS A 31 -16.16 12.49 -6.56
CA HIS A 31 -15.49 12.25 -7.82
C HIS A 31 -15.41 10.75 -8.14
N ILE A 32 -15.50 10.38 -9.42
CA ILE A 32 -15.25 9.03 -9.92
C ILE A 32 -13.93 9.07 -10.69
N ALA A 33 -12.89 8.47 -10.11
CA ALA A 33 -11.56 8.40 -10.69
C ALA A 33 -11.34 7.05 -11.37
N TYR A 34 -10.97 7.09 -12.65
CA TYR A 34 -10.53 5.92 -13.39
C TYR A 34 -9.00 5.77 -13.24
N LEU A 35 -8.56 4.73 -12.54
CA LEU A 35 -7.14 4.55 -12.22
C LEU A 35 -6.35 3.86 -13.34
N GLY A 36 -7.05 3.27 -14.31
CA GLY A 36 -6.45 2.59 -15.47
C GLY A 36 -6.40 1.08 -15.31
N ALA A 37 -5.69 0.42 -16.24
CA ALA A 37 -5.31 -0.98 -16.15
C ALA A 37 -3.79 -1.09 -16.12
N PRO A 38 -3.17 -0.70 -14.99
CA PRO A 38 -1.73 -0.60 -14.94
C PRO A 38 -1.10 -2.01 -14.85
N ALA A 39 0.10 -2.15 -15.39
CA ALA A 39 0.89 -3.38 -15.45
C ALA A 39 1.20 -3.93 -14.06
N ALA A 40 1.66 -5.18 -14.03
CA ALA A 40 2.07 -5.82 -12.79
C ALA A 40 3.16 -5.04 -12.06
N LEU A 41 3.13 -5.15 -10.73
CA LEU A 41 4.23 -4.72 -9.86
C LEU A 41 5.55 -5.23 -10.42
N ASP A 42 6.52 -4.32 -10.53
CA ASP A 42 7.86 -4.63 -10.99
C ASP A 42 8.86 -3.93 -10.07
N ALA A 43 9.50 -4.70 -9.18
CA ALA A 43 10.34 -4.17 -8.11
C ALA A 43 11.66 -3.56 -8.62
N ASP A 44 12.05 -3.87 -9.85
CA ASP A 44 13.25 -3.37 -10.52
C ASP A 44 12.91 -2.66 -11.86
N GLY A 45 11.64 -2.33 -12.07
CA GLY A 45 11.13 -1.85 -13.35
C GLY A 45 11.70 -0.50 -13.80
N ILE A 46 12.30 0.27 -12.88
CA ILE A 46 12.92 1.57 -13.17
C ILE A 46 14.44 1.47 -13.31
N TRP A 47 15.09 1.06 -12.22
CA TRP A 47 16.53 0.86 -12.12
C TRP A 47 16.75 -0.53 -11.52
N ASP A 48 17.64 -1.30 -12.14
CA ASP A 48 17.91 -2.70 -11.81
C ASP A 48 19.41 -2.86 -11.57
N GLY A 49 19.78 -3.15 -10.33
CA GLY A 49 21.14 -3.39 -9.89
C GLY A 49 22.06 -2.17 -9.97
N VAL A 50 21.53 -0.95 -9.85
CA VAL A 50 22.40 0.24 -9.92
C VAL A 50 23.32 0.32 -8.71
N SER A 51 24.56 0.78 -8.93
CA SER A 51 25.60 0.73 -7.90
C SER A 51 25.36 1.72 -6.74
N ALA A 52 25.20 1.18 -5.54
CA ALA A 52 25.29 1.93 -4.30
C ALA A 52 26.73 1.79 -3.76
N THR A 53 27.40 2.92 -3.54
CA THR A 53 28.84 2.90 -3.21
C THR A 53 29.14 3.73 -1.98
N ASN A 54 30.41 3.72 -1.56
CA ASN A 54 30.92 4.58 -0.50
C ASN A 54 31.05 6.07 -0.90
N SER A 55 30.49 6.44 -2.05
CA SER A 55 30.35 7.81 -2.53
C SER A 55 28.93 8.01 -3.04
N ALA A 56 28.41 9.24 -2.93
CA ALA A 56 27.10 9.55 -3.46
C ALA A 56 27.06 9.34 -4.98
N THR A 57 26.06 8.64 -5.47
CA THR A 57 25.82 8.37 -6.89
C THR A 57 24.50 8.98 -7.33
N SER A 58 24.39 9.31 -8.62
CA SER A 58 23.19 9.90 -9.22
C SER A 58 22.91 9.21 -10.55
N TYR A 59 21.65 8.83 -10.73
CA TYR A 59 21.14 8.12 -11.89
C TYR A 59 19.99 8.91 -12.49
N THR A 60 19.94 8.95 -13.82
CA THR A 60 18.95 9.71 -14.58
C THR A 60 18.19 8.81 -15.53
N SER A 61 17.35 9.39 -16.39
CA SER A 61 16.67 8.65 -17.45
C SER A 61 17.61 7.98 -18.46
N ALA A 62 18.89 8.37 -18.51
CA ALA A 62 19.90 7.69 -19.31
C ALA A 62 20.26 6.29 -18.76
N ASP A 63 20.01 6.07 -17.47
CA ASP A 63 20.39 4.88 -16.72
C ASP A 63 19.22 3.94 -16.44
N TYR A 64 18.01 4.29 -16.92
CA TYR A 64 16.85 3.41 -16.78
C TYR A 64 17.13 2.03 -17.34
N LYS A 65 16.47 1.02 -16.75
CA LYS A 65 16.41 -0.33 -17.31
C LYS A 65 15.98 -0.23 -18.77
N SER A 66 16.59 -1.03 -19.64
CA SER A 66 16.27 -1.01 -21.08
C SER A 66 14.81 -1.34 -21.38
N THR A 67 14.12 -1.95 -20.41
CA THR A 67 12.69 -2.24 -20.39
C THR A 67 11.94 -1.34 -19.40
N PHE A 68 12.36 -0.08 -19.21
CA PHE A 68 11.54 0.93 -18.54
C PHE A 68 10.27 1.12 -19.37
N ASP A 69 9.29 0.30 -19.06
CA ASP A 69 8.14 -0.03 -19.88
C ASP A 69 7.00 -0.29 -18.92
N GLY A 70 6.37 0.79 -18.48
CA GLY A 70 4.96 0.77 -18.09
C GLY A 70 4.01 0.64 -19.31
N SER A 71 4.55 0.53 -20.53
CA SER A 71 3.89 0.12 -21.78
C SER A 71 4.85 0.37 -22.95
N SER A 72 5.19 -0.68 -23.70
CA SER A 72 6.24 -0.71 -24.73
C SER A 72 6.13 0.41 -25.77
N THR A 73 7.29 0.94 -26.18
CA THR A 73 7.59 1.61 -27.47
C THR A 73 7.79 3.14 -27.60
N SER A 74 7.95 3.96 -26.55
CA SER A 74 8.41 5.35 -26.81
C SER A 74 9.32 5.97 -25.75
N LEU A 75 10.61 5.98 -26.07
CA LEU A 75 11.68 6.67 -25.34
C LEU A 75 11.82 8.15 -25.69
N THR A 76 10.92 8.76 -26.48
CA THR A 76 11.12 10.13 -26.98
C THR A 76 10.09 11.16 -26.51
N SER A 77 8.96 10.76 -25.92
CA SER A 77 8.02 11.68 -25.22
C SER A 77 7.36 11.11 -23.95
N THR A 78 7.56 9.83 -23.66
CA THR A 78 6.98 9.06 -22.53
C THR A 78 8.03 8.39 -21.63
N SER A 79 9.33 8.61 -21.88
CA SER A 79 10.40 8.09 -21.02
C SER A 79 10.23 8.58 -19.58
N GLY A 80 10.29 7.69 -18.59
CA GLY A 80 10.09 8.02 -17.18
C GLY A 80 8.63 8.08 -16.73
N MET A 81 7.65 7.90 -17.63
CA MET A 81 6.22 7.93 -17.29
C MET A 81 5.74 6.57 -16.76
N ILE A 82 5.14 6.59 -15.58
CA ILE A 82 4.47 5.44 -14.97
C ILE A 82 3.10 5.25 -15.64
N ASP A 83 2.70 3.99 -15.74
CA ASP A 83 1.53 3.50 -16.47
C ASP A 83 0.18 3.83 -15.84
N ALA A 84 0.10 3.86 -14.50
CA ALA A 84 -1.12 4.24 -13.79
C ALA A 84 -1.52 5.69 -14.08
N THR A 85 -2.82 5.96 -14.23
CA THR A 85 -3.34 7.25 -14.70
C THR A 85 -2.82 8.43 -13.88
N TYR A 86 -2.84 8.30 -12.55
CA TYR A 86 -2.43 9.35 -11.60
C TYR A 86 -1.10 9.05 -10.89
N GLY A 87 -0.33 8.10 -11.41
CA GLY A 87 0.95 7.68 -10.82
C GLY A 87 0.84 6.51 -9.83
N ARG A 88 2.00 6.04 -9.37
CA ARG A 88 2.15 4.92 -8.42
C ARG A 88 3.19 5.24 -7.36
N CYS A 89 3.03 4.61 -6.21
CA CYS A 89 4.11 4.52 -5.24
C CYS A 89 5.24 3.64 -5.78
N LEU A 90 6.45 3.89 -5.30
CA LEU A 90 7.65 3.20 -5.75
C LEU A 90 8.06 2.13 -4.73
N THR A 91 8.93 1.23 -5.16
CA THR A 91 9.65 0.33 -4.26
C THR A 91 11.15 0.60 -4.36
N ALA A 92 11.87 0.33 -3.27
CA ALA A 92 13.32 0.29 -3.25
C ALA A 92 13.80 -0.96 -2.52
N THR A 93 14.73 -1.69 -3.12
CA THR A 93 15.34 -2.88 -2.49
C THR A 93 16.85 -2.80 -2.65
N GLY A 94 17.59 -3.14 -1.60
CA GLY A 94 19.04 -3.17 -1.62
C GLY A 94 19.62 -4.57 -1.74
N SER A 95 20.93 -4.65 -1.96
CA SER A 95 21.67 -5.88 -1.71
C SER A 95 21.79 -6.18 -0.21
N ALA A 96 22.22 -7.40 0.13
CA ALA A 96 22.47 -7.77 1.52
C ALA A 96 23.51 -6.82 2.17
N GLY A 97 23.09 -6.10 3.23
CA GLY A 97 23.94 -5.15 3.95
C GLY A 97 23.69 -3.67 3.63
N SER A 98 22.86 -3.38 2.63
CA SER A 98 22.58 -2.00 2.19
C SER A 98 21.70 -1.22 3.17
N ASP A 99 22.22 -0.08 3.62
CA ASP A 99 21.55 0.89 4.50
C ASP A 99 21.50 2.30 3.90
N HIS A 100 21.69 2.39 2.57
CA HIS A 100 21.74 3.66 1.86
C HIS A 100 20.40 4.40 1.86
N VAL A 101 20.46 5.73 1.87
CA VAL A 101 19.28 6.58 1.61
C VAL A 101 19.19 6.84 0.11
N CYS A 102 18.11 6.36 -0.50
CA CYS A 102 17.73 6.61 -1.88
C CYS A 102 16.77 7.80 -1.93
N THR A 103 17.22 8.92 -2.47
CA THR A 103 16.39 10.10 -2.75
C THR A 103 15.91 10.05 -4.19
N ILE A 104 14.61 9.81 -4.36
CA ILE A 104 13.95 9.79 -5.66
C ILE A 104 13.35 11.17 -5.92
N ILE A 105 13.61 11.72 -7.09
CA ILE A 105 13.09 13.01 -7.55
C ILE A 105 12.30 12.75 -8.83
N GLY A 106 11.11 13.33 -8.88
CA GLY A 106 10.22 13.19 -10.01
C GLY A 106 9.11 14.22 -9.99
N ARG A 107 8.00 13.88 -10.62
CA ARG A 107 6.79 14.69 -10.68
C ARG A 107 5.55 13.85 -10.52
N ASP A 108 4.51 14.48 -10.02
CA ASP A 108 3.18 13.92 -10.00
C ASP A 108 2.47 14.03 -11.36
N TYR A 109 1.19 13.62 -11.40
CA TYR A 109 0.40 13.65 -12.63
C TYR A 109 0.03 15.07 -13.10
N LEU A 110 0.09 16.07 -12.21
CA LEU A 110 -0.09 17.48 -12.53
C LEU A 110 1.22 18.14 -12.98
N GLY A 111 2.34 17.42 -12.98
CA GLY A 111 3.66 17.95 -13.35
C GLY A 111 4.35 18.74 -12.24
N GLN A 112 3.84 18.68 -11.01
CA GLN A 112 4.46 19.27 -9.84
C GLN A 112 5.66 18.43 -9.40
N ALA A 113 6.80 19.09 -9.14
CA ALA A 113 8.00 18.39 -8.70
C ALA A 113 7.84 17.86 -7.27
N MET A 114 8.30 16.63 -7.06
CA MET A 114 8.16 15.90 -5.81
C MET A 114 9.43 15.08 -5.52
N ARG A 115 9.69 14.85 -4.24
CA ARG A 115 10.83 14.09 -3.73
C ARG A 115 10.40 13.14 -2.63
N GLU A 116 10.98 11.96 -2.64
CA GLU A 116 10.83 10.95 -1.60
C GLU A 116 12.19 10.37 -1.19
N ASN A 117 12.35 10.09 0.11
CA ASN A 117 13.53 9.42 0.63
C ASN A 117 13.16 8.02 1.13
N LEU A 118 13.75 6.99 0.53
CA LEU A 118 13.62 5.60 0.95
C LEU A 118 14.96 5.14 1.55
N THR A 119 14.94 4.62 2.78
CA THR A 119 16.16 4.08 3.41
C THR A 119 16.18 2.58 3.21
N LEU A 120 17.16 2.07 2.47
CA LEU A 120 17.33 0.65 2.24
C LEU A 120 17.57 -0.09 3.57
N SER A 121 17.10 -1.34 3.65
CA SER A 121 17.32 -2.20 4.81
C SER A 121 17.65 -3.61 4.34
N GLY A 122 18.86 -3.78 3.81
CA GLY A 122 19.30 -5.01 3.17
C GLY A 122 18.38 -5.38 2.00
N THR A 123 17.93 -6.64 1.98
CA THR A 123 17.05 -7.19 0.94
C THR A 123 15.56 -6.98 1.22
N THR A 124 15.19 -6.26 2.27
CA THR A 124 13.79 -5.95 2.55
C THR A 124 13.30 -4.91 1.56
N VAL A 125 12.13 -5.16 0.97
CA VAL A 125 11.45 -4.18 0.09
C VAL A 125 10.99 -3.01 0.95
N ILE A 126 11.39 -1.81 0.55
CA ILE A 126 10.95 -0.55 1.14
C ILE A 126 9.93 0.06 0.20
N TYR A 127 8.74 0.32 0.72
CA TYR A 127 7.64 0.90 -0.05
C TYR A 127 7.64 2.42 0.10
N GLY A 128 7.35 3.11 -1.00
CA GLY A 128 7.11 4.54 -1.03
C GLY A 128 5.70 4.90 -0.61
N ASN A 129 5.59 6.12 -0.10
CA ASN A 129 4.37 6.77 0.36
C ASN A 129 3.78 7.70 -0.70
N LYS A 130 4.59 8.15 -1.67
CA LYS A 130 4.21 9.16 -2.66
C LYS A 130 3.96 8.58 -4.04
N ALA A 131 2.91 9.07 -4.72
CA ALA A 131 2.55 8.61 -6.05
C ALA A 131 3.24 9.42 -7.16
N PHE A 132 4.28 8.84 -7.77
CA PHE A 132 4.97 9.45 -8.90
C PHE A 132 4.26 9.13 -10.21
N LYS A 133 4.09 10.14 -11.06
CA LYS A 133 3.70 9.93 -12.47
C LYS A 133 4.92 9.91 -13.38
N PHE A 134 5.91 10.75 -13.07
CA PHE A 134 7.17 10.80 -13.77
C PHE A 134 8.31 10.65 -12.76
N VAL A 135 9.23 9.74 -13.00
CA VAL A 135 10.49 9.70 -12.24
C VAL A 135 11.56 10.41 -13.08
N ASP A 136 12.42 11.19 -12.45
CA ASP A 136 13.43 11.99 -13.16
C ASP A 136 14.86 11.61 -12.76
N THR A 137 15.11 11.41 -11.47
CA THR A 137 16.45 11.16 -10.93
C THR A 137 16.39 10.32 -9.67
N LEU A 138 17.38 9.46 -9.50
CA LEU A 138 17.67 8.75 -8.25
C LEU A 138 19.04 9.21 -7.74
N ASN A 139 19.10 9.71 -6.52
CA ASN A 139 20.33 10.00 -5.82
C ASN A 139 20.50 9.01 -4.67
N ILE A 140 21.62 8.29 -4.63
CA ILE A 140 21.92 7.36 -3.55
C ILE A 140 23.01 7.98 -2.68
N ALA A 141 22.73 8.11 -1.38
CA ALA A 141 23.71 8.59 -0.40
C ALA A 141 24.88 7.61 -0.27
N ALA A 142 26.05 8.13 0.12
CA ALA A 142 27.21 7.29 0.40
C ALA A 142 26.91 6.29 1.54
N GLY A 143 27.32 5.04 1.37
CA GLY A 143 27.16 3.98 2.37
C GLY A 143 28.27 2.93 2.23
N GLN A 144 27.91 1.64 2.25
CA GLN A 144 28.88 0.56 2.00
C GLN A 144 29.30 0.53 0.53
N ALA A 145 30.47 -0.05 0.26
CA ALA A 145 30.95 -0.24 -1.10
C ALA A 145 30.45 -1.59 -1.66
N SER A 146 30.21 -1.62 -2.98
CA SER A 146 29.76 -2.81 -3.73
C SER A 146 28.32 -3.24 -3.47
N ASP A 147 27.51 -2.33 -2.93
CA ASP A 147 26.09 -2.53 -2.78
C ASP A 147 25.36 -2.22 -4.09
N THR A 148 24.15 -2.76 -4.21
CA THR A 148 23.24 -2.46 -5.32
C THR A 148 21.89 -1.98 -4.81
N CYS A 149 21.19 -1.23 -5.64
CA CYS A 149 19.82 -0.80 -5.40
C CYS A 149 18.95 -1.09 -6.63
N ASP A 150 17.77 -1.62 -6.36
CA ASP A 150 16.69 -1.80 -7.32
C ASP A 150 15.59 -0.80 -6.98
N ILE A 151 15.06 -0.12 -7.99
CA ILE A 151 13.91 0.78 -7.86
C ILE A 151 12.84 0.34 -8.85
N GLY A 152 11.62 0.22 -8.34
CA GLY A 152 10.47 -0.26 -9.08
C GLY A 152 9.21 0.53 -8.79
N TRP A 153 8.08 0.00 -9.26
CA TRP A 153 6.75 0.50 -8.93
C TRP A 153 5.93 -0.54 -8.18
N PHE A 154 5.01 -0.06 -7.38
CA PHE A 154 4.17 -0.86 -6.49
C PHE A 154 2.67 -0.78 -6.84
N ASP A 155 1.86 -1.69 -6.29
CA ASP A 155 0.39 -1.79 -6.46
C ASP A 155 -0.40 -0.77 -5.62
N ARG A 156 0.21 0.37 -5.26
CA ARG A 156 -0.44 1.51 -4.60
C ARG A 156 -0.52 2.67 -5.58
N LEU A 157 -1.75 3.00 -5.97
CA LEU A 157 -2.07 3.94 -7.03
C LEU A 157 -2.37 5.33 -6.46
N GLY A 158 -1.95 6.38 -7.17
CA GLY A 158 -2.28 7.76 -6.81
C GLY A 158 -3.73 8.12 -7.12
N LEU A 159 -4.24 9.14 -6.44
CA LEU A 159 -5.57 9.72 -6.66
C LEU A 159 -5.48 11.12 -7.28
N PRO A 160 -6.47 11.56 -8.08
CA PRO A 160 -6.44 12.87 -8.73
C PRO A 160 -6.62 14.03 -7.76
N TYR A 161 -7.49 13.89 -6.77
CA TYR A 161 -7.83 14.97 -5.84
C TYR A 161 -7.53 14.55 -4.41
N LYS A 162 -7.40 15.53 -3.52
CA LYS A 162 -7.32 15.34 -2.07
C LYS A 162 -8.54 14.57 -1.60
N THR A 163 -8.34 13.27 -1.46
CA THR A 163 -9.39 12.32 -1.17
C THR A 163 -9.49 12.15 0.34
N GLU A 164 -10.72 12.29 0.85
CA GLU A 164 -11.03 12.18 2.28
C GLU A 164 -11.59 10.79 2.62
N ALA A 165 -12.30 10.17 1.69
CA ALA A 165 -12.87 8.83 1.87
C ALA A 165 -13.16 8.14 0.54
N ILE A 166 -13.07 6.81 0.54
CA ILE A 166 -13.59 5.96 -0.54
C ILE A 166 -15.05 5.64 -0.23
N ILE A 167 -15.94 5.82 -1.21
CA ILE A 167 -17.39 5.55 -1.10
C ILE A 167 -17.87 4.52 -2.13
N GLY A 168 -16.96 3.99 -2.95
CA GLY A 168 -17.23 2.93 -3.90
C GLY A 168 -15.98 2.54 -4.66
N TYR A 169 -15.92 1.29 -5.09
CA TYR A 169 -14.79 0.75 -5.83
C TYR A 169 -15.25 -0.35 -6.78
N THR A 170 -14.67 -0.38 -7.98
CA THR A 170 -14.96 -1.39 -8.97
C THR A 170 -13.70 -1.88 -9.68
N GLU A 171 -13.63 -3.19 -9.94
CA GLU A 171 -12.68 -3.80 -10.88
C GLU A 171 -13.45 -4.34 -12.08
N ASP A 172 -13.09 -3.97 -13.29
CA ASP A 172 -13.77 -4.40 -14.53
C ASP A 172 -15.30 -4.25 -14.48
N ASP A 173 -15.75 -3.09 -14.00
CA ASP A 173 -17.15 -2.73 -13.77
C ASP A 173 -17.89 -3.63 -12.73
N VAL A 174 -17.17 -4.48 -11.98
CA VAL A 174 -17.71 -5.25 -10.85
C VAL A 174 -17.50 -4.48 -9.56
N THR A 175 -18.58 -4.27 -8.79
CA THR A 175 -18.50 -3.59 -7.49
C THR A 175 -17.99 -4.52 -6.40
N PHE A 176 -17.03 -4.01 -5.63
CA PHE A 176 -16.45 -4.68 -4.47
C PHE A 176 -16.82 -3.94 -3.18
N PRO A 177 -16.82 -4.63 -2.02
CA PRO A 177 -16.90 -3.96 -0.74
C PRO A 177 -15.73 -2.99 -0.57
N HIS A 178 -15.94 -1.89 0.14
CA HIS A 178 -14.89 -0.91 0.48
C HIS A 178 -14.80 -0.68 1.99
N ASP A 179 -15.85 -1.00 2.74
CA ASP A 179 -15.84 -0.95 4.20
C ASP A 179 -15.12 -2.18 4.77
N PRO A 180 -14.44 -2.05 5.93
CA PRO A 180 -13.88 -3.18 6.65
C PRO A 180 -14.95 -4.23 6.96
N PHE A 181 -14.57 -5.50 6.90
CA PHE A 181 -15.45 -6.61 7.21
C PHE A 181 -14.79 -7.60 8.16
N GLU A 182 -15.59 -8.13 9.08
CA GLU A 182 -15.15 -9.04 10.12
C GLU A 182 -15.41 -10.49 9.75
N VAL A 183 -14.35 -11.30 9.71
CA VAL A 183 -14.43 -12.74 9.52
C VAL A 183 -14.33 -13.45 10.87
N PHE A 184 -15.36 -14.20 11.23
CA PHE A 184 -15.43 -14.90 12.51
C PHE A 184 -14.70 -16.24 12.50
N VAL A 185 -13.89 -16.48 13.52
CA VAL A 185 -13.15 -17.72 13.76
C VAL A 185 -13.46 -18.23 15.17
N GLU A 186 -13.94 -19.47 15.27
CA GLU A 186 -14.21 -20.12 16.55
C GLU A 186 -13.06 -21.05 16.94
N VAL A 187 -12.35 -20.70 18.02
CA VAL A 187 -11.27 -21.51 18.58
C VAL A 187 -11.79 -22.25 19.80
N ASP A 188 -12.11 -23.53 19.58
CA ASP A 188 -12.58 -24.42 20.65
C ASP A 188 -11.45 -24.85 21.61
N ALA A 189 -11.84 -25.51 22.69
CA ALA A 189 -10.89 -25.97 23.70
C ALA A 189 -9.94 -27.08 23.24
N VAL A 190 -10.35 -27.88 22.26
CA VAL A 190 -9.50 -28.94 21.71
C VAL A 190 -8.38 -28.33 20.89
N ARG A 191 -8.72 -27.34 20.04
CA ARG A 191 -7.79 -26.62 19.17
C ARG A 191 -6.83 -25.76 19.97
N THR A 192 -7.34 -25.07 21.00
CA THR A 192 -6.53 -24.34 21.97
C THR A 192 -5.49 -25.26 22.60
N ALA A 193 -5.90 -26.44 23.08
CA ALA A 193 -5.00 -27.40 23.72
C ALA A 193 -3.98 -28.05 22.76
N SER A 194 -4.30 -28.17 21.47
CA SER A 194 -3.38 -28.73 20.48
C SER A 194 -2.37 -27.73 19.92
N GLY A 195 -2.60 -26.42 20.08
CA GLY A 195 -1.84 -25.38 19.38
C GLY A 195 -1.96 -25.49 17.86
N ALA A 196 -3.10 -25.99 17.36
CA ALA A 196 -3.30 -26.19 15.93
C ALA A 196 -3.98 -24.96 15.34
N ASP A 197 -3.57 -24.57 14.14
CA ASP A 197 -4.17 -23.44 13.44
C ASP A 197 -5.66 -23.68 13.19
N VAL A 198 -6.46 -22.64 13.42
CA VAL A 198 -7.89 -22.63 13.14
C VAL A 198 -8.13 -21.68 11.99
N VAL A 199 -8.41 -22.25 10.81
CA VAL A 199 -8.59 -21.49 9.58
C VAL A 199 -10.03 -21.52 9.09
N VAL A 200 -10.43 -20.42 8.47
CA VAL A 200 -11.68 -20.22 7.75
C VAL A 200 -11.36 -19.63 6.37
N THR A 201 -12.35 -19.58 5.49
CA THR A 201 -12.19 -19.04 4.14
C THR A 201 -12.61 -17.56 4.10
N CYS A 202 -11.74 -16.68 3.61
CA CYS A 202 -12.08 -15.28 3.43
C CYS A 202 -13.08 -15.10 2.25
N PRO A 203 -14.20 -14.38 2.42
CA PRO A 203 -15.20 -14.26 1.35
C PRO A 203 -14.81 -13.30 0.21
N PHE A 204 -13.83 -12.43 0.42
CA PHE A 204 -13.33 -11.46 -0.58
C PHE A 204 -11.82 -11.23 -0.40
N ALA A 205 -11.20 -10.57 -1.39
CA ALA A 205 -9.79 -10.19 -1.32
C ALA A 205 -9.61 -8.88 -0.55
N GLY A 206 -8.51 -8.71 0.18
CA GLY A 206 -8.22 -7.51 0.95
C GLY A 206 -6.93 -7.60 1.75
N GLN A 207 -6.83 -6.82 2.81
CA GLN A 207 -5.74 -6.85 3.78
C GLN A 207 -6.27 -7.00 5.19
N ILE A 208 -5.60 -7.83 5.98
CA ILE A 208 -5.89 -7.99 7.39
C ILE A 208 -5.29 -6.80 8.15
N THR A 209 -6.14 -6.03 8.83
CA THR A 209 -5.71 -4.84 9.58
C THR A 209 -5.89 -4.98 11.09
N GLY A 210 -6.67 -5.96 11.55
CA GLY A 210 -6.90 -6.14 12.96
C GLY A 210 -7.47 -7.50 13.34
N VAL A 211 -7.45 -7.77 14.63
CA VAL A 211 -8.10 -8.93 15.23
C VAL A 211 -8.73 -8.52 16.55
N HIS A 212 -9.95 -9.00 16.80
CA HIS A 212 -10.63 -8.88 18.08
C HIS A 212 -10.94 -10.27 18.58
N SER A 213 -10.92 -10.45 19.89
CA SER A 213 -11.23 -11.73 20.52
C SER A 213 -12.12 -11.54 21.73
N ILE A 214 -12.90 -12.59 22.02
CA ILE A 214 -13.69 -12.70 23.25
C ILE A 214 -13.49 -14.11 23.81
N VAL A 215 -13.01 -14.20 25.05
CA VAL A 215 -12.85 -15.47 25.74
C VAL A 215 -14.23 -16.05 26.09
N THR A 216 -14.53 -17.24 25.57
CA THR A 216 -15.79 -17.94 25.81
C THR A 216 -15.68 -18.98 26.92
N THR A 217 -14.48 -19.50 27.15
CA THR A 217 -14.14 -20.41 28.25
C THR A 217 -12.82 -19.99 28.88
N LEU A 218 -12.77 -19.95 30.22
CA LEU A 218 -11.59 -19.54 31.01
C LEU A 218 -10.30 -20.17 30.46
N MET A 219 -9.33 -19.32 30.16
CA MET A 219 -8.02 -19.72 29.65
C MET A 219 -7.14 -20.28 30.78
N SER A 220 -6.35 -21.31 30.50
CA SER A 220 -5.28 -21.77 31.40
C SER A 220 -3.90 -21.45 30.81
N GLY A 221 -3.21 -20.45 31.37
CA GLY A 221 -1.91 -20.00 30.86
C GLY A 221 -2.01 -18.83 29.87
N VAL A 222 -0.89 -18.17 29.58
CA VAL A 222 -0.85 -17.13 28.53
C VAL A 222 -1.04 -17.84 27.21
N GLN A 223 -1.90 -17.33 26.34
CA GLN A 223 -1.89 -17.72 24.94
C GLN A 223 -1.49 -16.51 24.11
N THR A 224 -0.44 -16.65 23.32
CA THR A 224 -0.20 -15.75 22.20
C THR A 224 -0.84 -16.37 20.98
N ALA A 225 -1.74 -15.64 20.33
CA ALA A 225 -2.39 -16.05 19.10
C ALA A 225 -1.91 -15.12 17.99
N THR A 226 -1.35 -15.69 16.92
CA THR A 226 -0.99 -14.92 15.73
C THR A 226 -2.08 -15.08 14.68
N VAL A 227 -2.35 -14.01 13.95
CA VAL A 227 -3.22 -14.09 12.77
C VAL A 227 -2.40 -14.67 11.64
N VAL A 228 -2.97 -15.60 10.87
CA VAL A 228 -2.31 -16.24 9.74
C VAL A 228 -3.09 -16.08 8.44
N VAL A 229 -2.36 -15.92 7.34
CA VAL A 229 -2.86 -16.12 5.97
C VAL A 229 -2.18 -17.37 5.42
N GLY A 230 -2.96 -18.40 5.13
CA GLY A 230 -2.45 -19.73 4.81
C GLY A 230 -1.62 -20.30 5.96
N ALA A 231 -0.29 -20.28 5.80
CA ALA A 231 0.68 -20.72 6.81
C ALA A 231 1.67 -19.60 7.21
N THR A 232 1.40 -18.37 6.78
CA THR A 232 2.25 -17.20 7.02
C THR A 232 1.63 -16.36 8.13
N ASP A 233 2.41 -16.05 9.17
CA ASP A 233 2.01 -15.10 10.20
C ASP A 233 1.87 -13.70 9.61
N VAL A 234 0.81 -13.00 10.00
CA VAL A 234 0.60 -11.60 9.64
C VAL A 234 1.51 -10.73 10.51
N ALA A 235 2.42 -10.00 9.87
CA ALA A 235 3.35 -9.12 10.53
C ALA A 235 2.64 -8.03 11.34
N GLY A 236 3.10 -7.82 12.58
CA GLY A 236 2.58 -6.76 13.45
C GLY A 236 1.20 -7.03 14.04
N LEU A 237 0.66 -8.26 13.92
CA LEU A 237 -0.57 -8.71 14.59
C LEU A 237 -0.30 -9.89 15.53
N SER A 238 -0.45 -9.64 16.82
CA SER A 238 -0.33 -10.65 17.87
C SER A 238 -1.31 -10.36 19.00
N LEU A 239 -2.22 -11.30 19.22
CA LEU A 239 -3.19 -11.26 20.31
C LEU A 239 -2.61 -11.94 21.55
N VAL A 240 -2.75 -11.34 22.74
CA VAL A 240 -2.22 -11.91 23.99
C VAL A 240 -3.36 -12.12 24.97
N LEU A 241 -3.93 -13.33 24.95
CA LEU A 241 -4.95 -13.74 25.90
C LEU A 241 -4.32 -14.04 27.26
N GLY A 242 -4.76 -13.32 28.29
CA GLY A 242 -4.18 -13.39 29.63
C GLY A 242 -4.30 -14.76 30.32
N THR A 243 -3.37 -15.07 31.23
CA THR A 243 -3.28 -16.33 32.02
C THR A 243 -4.49 -16.69 32.87
N THR A 244 -5.37 -15.72 33.10
CA THR A 244 -6.58 -15.84 33.91
C THR A 244 -7.75 -15.18 33.20
N ALA A 245 -7.67 -15.05 31.87
CA ALA A 245 -8.63 -14.28 31.11
C ALA A 245 -10.04 -14.80 31.37
N ALA A 246 -10.87 -13.96 31.97
CA ALA A 246 -12.19 -14.37 32.41
C ALA A 246 -13.08 -14.61 31.19
N VAL A 247 -14.14 -15.40 31.37
CA VAL A 247 -15.20 -15.46 30.35
C VAL A 247 -15.71 -14.03 30.08
N ALA A 248 -15.88 -13.70 28.80
CA ALA A 248 -16.23 -12.38 28.28
C ALA A 248 -15.13 -11.31 28.37
N GLU A 249 -13.89 -11.68 28.71
CA GLU A 249 -12.75 -10.79 28.50
C GLU A 249 -12.51 -10.61 27.00
N ALA A 250 -12.34 -9.35 26.59
CA ALA A 250 -12.10 -8.98 25.21
C ALA A 250 -10.68 -8.43 25.08
N ASP A 251 -10.01 -8.84 24.01
CA ASP A 251 -8.70 -8.34 23.64
C ASP A 251 -8.69 -8.04 22.14
N SER A 252 -7.86 -7.09 21.72
CA SER A 252 -7.79 -6.66 20.34
C SER A 252 -6.41 -6.18 19.99
N ASP A 253 -6.00 -6.43 18.76
CA ASP A 253 -4.78 -5.89 18.18
C ASP A 253 -5.06 -5.29 16.80
N THR A 254 -4.23 -4.34 16.40
CA THR A 254 -4.29 -3.66 15.10
C THR A 254 -2.90 -3.68 14.52
N ALA A 255 -2.79 -3.92 13.21
CA ALA A 255 -1.51 -4.06 12.55
C ALA A 255 -0.70 -2.77 12.76
N THR A 256 0.39 -2.89 13.51
CA THR A 256 1.25 -1.73 13.86
C THR A 256 2.25 -1.38 12.77
N THR A 257 2.41 -2.29 11.80
CA THR A 257 3.26 -2.14 10.63
C THR A 257 2.41 -2.36 9.40
N ASP A 258 2.28 -1.34 8.56
CA ASP A 258 1.87 -1.58 7.17
C ASP A 258 3.05 -2.26 6.49
N ASP A 259 2.94 -3.58 6.29
CA ASP A 259 3.92 -4.37 5.54
C ASP A 259 3.60 -4.35 4.04
N ASP A 260 2.66 -3.49 3.66
CA ASP A 260 2.28 -3.29 2.30
C ASP A 260 1.92 -4.62 1.62
N GLY A 261 1.14 -5.47 2.29
CA GLY A 261 0.57 -6.68 1.70
C GLY A 261 1.52 -7.85 1.61
N ALA A 262 2.72 -7.74 2.17
CA ALA A 262 3.70 -8.83 2.11
C ALA A 262 3.22 -10.07 2.87
N THR A 263 2.55 -9.90 4.00
CA THR A 263 2.03 -10.97 4.86
C THR A 263 0.56 -10.79 5.22
N ASN A 264 0.02 -9.57 5.13
CA ASN A 264 -1.37 -9.29 5.52
C ASN A 264 -2.37 -9.34 4.36
N ARG A 265 -1.92 -9.53 3.11
CA ARG A 265 -2.80 -9.63 1.95
C ARG A 265 -3.50 -10.99 1.93
N VAL A 266 -4.80 -10.97 1.61
CA VAL A 266 -5.63 -12.16 1.44
C VAL A 266 -6.35 -12.11 0.09
N ASP A 267 -6.30 -13.21 -0.65
CA ASP A 267 -7.09 -13.40 -1.86
C ASP A 267 -8.51 -13.88 -1.54
N ALA A 268 -9.43 -13.69 -2.48
CA ALA A 268 -10.79 -14.21 -2.33
C ALA A 268 -10.75 -15.74 -2.21
N HIS A 269 -11.40 -16.26 -1.18
CA HIS A 269 -11.41 -17.67 -0.81
C HIS A 269 -10.10 -18.26 -0.31
N GLU A 270 -9.13 -17.42 0.04
CA GLU A 270 -7.93 -17.85 0.73
C GLU A 270 -8.22 -18.22 2.20
N ALA A 271 -7.40 -19.12 2.75
CA ALA A 271 -7.48 -19.53 4.14
C ALA A 271 -6.89 -18.44 5.05
N ILE A 272 -7.65 -17.98 6.02
CA ILE A 272 -7.19 -17.08 7.09
C ILE A 272 -7.54 -17.67 8.43
N GLY A 273 -6.79 -17.36 9.48
CA GLY A 273 -7.05 -17.98 10.76
C GLY A 273 -6.26 -17.44 11.93
N ILE A 274 -6.36 -18.18 13.02
CA ILE A 274 -5.61 -17.96 14.24
C ILE A 274 -4.67 -19.15 14.42
N SER A 275 -3.37 -18.88 14.50
CA SER A 275 -2.40 -19.88 14.94
C SER A 275 -2.42 -19.96 16.46
N GLY A 276 -2.44 -21.19 16.97
CA GLY A 276 -2.42 -21.44 18.40
C GLY A 276 -0.98 -21.55 18.91
N ASP A 277 -0.62 -20.80 19.94
CA ASP A 277 0.51 -21.17 20.78
C ASP A 277 0.21 -22.53 21.45
N GLY A 278 1.18 -23.44 21.48
CA GLY A 278 1.04 -24.79 22.05
C GLY A 278 1.10 -24.84 23.58
N THR A 279 1.11 -23.68 24.25
CA THR A 279 1.24 -23.54 25.71
C THR A 279 -0.04 -23.68 26.53
N PRO A 280 -1.25 -23.24 26.11
CA PRO A 280 -2.45 -23.39 26.92
C PRO A 280 -2.98 -24.82 26.84
N THR A 281 -3.35 -25.38 27.99
CA THR A 281 -3.91 -26.75 28.08
C THR A 281 -5.44 -26.79 28.06
N ALA A 282 -6.10 -25.63 28.13
CA ALA A 282 -7.55 -25.45 28.15
C ALA A 282 -7.92 -23.98 27.88
N GLY A 283 -9.18 -23.75 27.49
CA GLY A 283 -9.75 -22.43 27.20
C GLY A 283 -10.36 -22.39 25.81
N ALA A 284 -11.24 -21.44 25.54
CA ALA A 284 -11.84 -21.26 24.22
C ALA A 284 -12.15 -19.78 24.02
N HIS A 285 -12.10 -19.33 22.78
CA HIS A 285 -12.34 -17.94 22.42
C HIS A 285 -12.88 -17.83 21.00
N ASN A 286 -13.62 -16.74 20.76
CA ASN A 286 -14.08 -16.38 19.43
C ASN A 286 -13.27 -15.18 18.97
N CYS A 287 -12.74 -15.24 17.75
CA CYS A 287 -12.06 -14.12 17.12
C CYS A 287 -12.91 -13.54 15.98
N SER A 288 -12.83 -12.23 15.77
CA SER A 288 -13.12 -11.60 14.49
C SER A 288 -11.84 -11.01 13.90
N ILE A 289 -11.50 -11.43 12.69
CA ILE A 289 -10.39 -10.89 11.92
C ILE A 289 -10.94 -9.78 11.04
N VAL A 290 -10.40 -8.57 11.17
CA VAL A 290 -10.79 -7.41 10.37
C VAL A 290 -10.03 -7.44 9.05
N VAL A 291 -10.78 -7.53 7.95
CA VAL A 291 -10.25 -7.49 6.60
C VAL A 291 -10.76 -6.22 5.91
N GLU A 292 -9.83 -5.37 5.51
CA GLU A 292 -10.08 -4.19 4.70
C GLU A 292 -9.93 -4.57 3.22
N PRO A 293 -10.99 -4.50 2.41
CA PRO A 293 -10.87 -4.78 0.98
C PRO A 293 -9.86 -3.84 0.31
N LEU A 294 -9.83 -2.58 0.72
CA LEU A 294 -8.97 -1.55 0.17
C LEU A 294 -8.14 -0.93 1.28
N CYS A 295 -6.84 -0.81 1.07
CA CYS A 295 -6.02 0.06 1.91
C CYS A 295 -5.98 1.44 1.26
N PHE A 296 -6.65 2.37 1.93
CA PHE A 296 -6.76 3.75 1.52
C PHE A 296 -5.97 4.64 2.48
N VAL A 297 -5.10 5.46 1.93
CA VAL A 297 -4.42 6.53 2.66
C VAL A 297 -4.98 7.85 2.17
N ALA A 298 -5.63 8.59 3.08
CA ALA A 298 -6.20 9.90 2.78
C ALA A 298 -5.12 10.90 2.37
N GLY A 299 -5.52 11.92 1.60
CA GLY A 299 -4.61 12.98 1.21
C GLY A 299 -4.03 13.70 2.42
N ASP A 300 -2.70 13.77 2.49
CA ASP A 300 -2.02 14.37 3.63
C ASP A 300 -2.37 15.86 3.79
N ASP A 301 -2.69 16.25 5.01
CA ASP A 301 -3.04 17.63 5.40
C ASP A 301 -1.95 18.31 6.22
N THR A 302 -0.76 17.68 6.32
CA THR A 302 0.37 18.24 7.05
C THR A 302 0.80 19.55 6.40
N ALA A 303 0.77 20.67 7.13
CA ALA A 303 1.04 22.03 6.61
C ALA A 303 2.35 22.22 5.81
N THR A 304 3.30 21.28 5.89
CA THR A 304 4.49 21.25 5.04
C THR A 304 4.80 19.81 4.67
N GLN A 305 4.72 19.49 3.38
CA GLN A 305 5.16 18.20 2.85
C GLN A 305 6.65 17.99 3.11
N THR A 306 7.03 16.74 3.35
CA THR A 306 8.42 16.32 3.54
C THR A 306 8.76 15.17 2.60
N ALA A 307 10.02 14.71 2.66
CA ALA A 307 10.46 13.55 1.88
C ALA A 307 9.86 12.20 2.37
N THR A 308 9.16 12.19 3.50
CA THR A 308 8.63 10.96 4.13
C THR A 308 7.13 11.06 4.45
N THR A 309 6.49 12.18 4.16
CA THR A 309 5.03 12.31 4.31
C THR A 309 4.31 11.56 3.20
N GLU A 310 3.05 11.19 3.45
CA GLU A 310 2.13 10.60 2.48
C GLU A 310 1.89 11.51 1.27
N ASP A 311 1.25 10.98 0.22
CA ASP A 311 0.83 11.80 -0.93
C ASP A 311 -0.23 12.84 -0.54
N THR A 312 -0.12 14.06 -1.07
CA THR A 312 -1.04 15.18 -0.75
C THR A 312 -2.48 14.92 -1.21
N ARG A 313 -2.68 14.01 -2.18
CA ARG A 313 -4.00 13.66 -2.70
C ARG A 313 -4.53 12.35 -2.14
N GLY A 314 -3.62 11.53 -1.63
CA GLY A 314 -3.91 10.21 -1.11
C GLY A 314 -3.60 9.13 -2.13
N THR A 315 -3.56 7.91 -1.62
CA THR A 315 -3.24 6.73 -2.40
C THR A 315 -4.21 5.60 -2.05
N ILE A 316 -4.34 4.66 -2.97
CA ILE A 316 -5.15 3.48 -2.77
C ILE A 316 -4.40 2.25 -3.25
N ARG A 317 -4.42 1.22 -2.43
CA ARG A 317 -4.05 -0.12 -2.84
C ARG A 317 -5.31 -0.90 -3.20
N VAL A 318 -5.30 -1.43 -4.40
CA VAL A 318 -6.41 -2.19 -5.00
C VAL A 318 -6.50 -3.61 -4.43
N THR A 319 -7.70 -4.20 -4.43
CA THR A 319 -7.93 -5.55 -3.89
C THR A 319 -7.10 -6.61 -4.61
N SER A 320 -7.12 -6.59 -5.94
CA SER A 320 -6.36 -7.54 -6.75
C SER A 320 -5.10 -6.90 -7.33
N ALA A 321 -4.02 -7.70 -7.44
CA ALA A 321 -2.73 -7.20 -7.90
C ALA A 321 -2.89 -6.64 -9.31
N CYS A 322 -2.18 -5.56 -9.59
CA CYS A 322 -2.20 -5.02 -10.95
C CYS A 322 -1.61 -6.07 -11.90
N ASP A 323 -2.17 -6.20 -13.10
CA ASP A 323 -1.73 -7.20 -14.07
C ASP A 323 -1.77 -6.69 -15.53
N GLY A 324 -2.08 -5.40 -15.72
CA GLY A 324 -2.24 -4.77 -17.02
C GLY A 324 -3.54 -5.13 -17.75
N SER A 325 -4.35 -6.03 -17.20
CA SER A 325 -5.61 -6.49 -17.81
C SER A 325 -6.84 -5.98 -17.08
N LYS A 326 -6.78 -5.87 -15.75
CA LYS A 326 -7.88 -5.37 -14.92
C LYS A 326 -7.90 -3.86 -14.87
N SER A 327 -9.08 -3.30 -15.03
CA SER A 327 -9.33 -1.87 -14.94
C SER A 327 -9.91 -1.50 -13.57
N TYR A 328 -9.34 -0.46 -12.96
CA TYR A 328 -9.72 -0.02 -11.62
C TYR A 328 -10.43 1.34 -11.67
N GLU A 329 -11.52 1.46 -10.92
CA GLU A 329 -12.24 2.71 -10.74
C GLU A 329 -12.65 2.89 -9.28
N VAL A 330 -12.54 4.11 -8.79
CA VAL A 330 -12.87 4.46 -7.41
C VAL A 330 -13.80 5.66 -7.39
N ARG A 331 -14.84 5.59 -6.56
CA ARG A 331 -15.68 6.71 -6.21
C ARG A 331 -15.26 7.21 -4.84
N CYS A 332 -14.99 8.50 -4.74
CA CYS A 332 -14.40 9.09 -3.56
C CYS A 332 -15.05 10.42 -3.18
N LYS A 333 -14.93 10.78 -1.91
CA LYS A 333 -15.18 12.13 -1.41
C LYS A 333 -13.89 12.92 -1.45
N VAL A 334 -13.97 14.14 -1.95
CA VAL A 334 -12.81 15.01 -2.16
C VAL A 334 -12.96 16.32 -1.39
N ASN A 335 -11.84 16.86 -0.94
CA ASN A 335 -11.80 18.13 -0.26
C ASN A 335 -11.98 19.28 -1.27
N THR A 336 -13.16 19.88 -1.30
CA THR A 336 -13.48 20.98 -2.25
C THR A 336 -12.86 22.33 -1.88
N THR A 337 -12.25 22.47 -0.70
CA THR A 337 -11.55 23.71 -0.32
C THR A 337 -10.09 23.72 -0.81
N ASP A 338 -9.55 22.53 -1.09
CA ASP A 338 -8.18 22.33 -1.54
C ASP A 338 -8.09 21.07 -2.42
N LEU A 339 -8.70 21.11 -3.61
CA LEU A 339 -8.91 19.91 -4.43
C LEU A 339 -7.63 19.18 -4.80
N HIS A 340 -6.53 19.89 -5.05
CA HIS A 340 -5.26 19.27 -5.42
C HIS A 340 -4.34 19.01 -4.22
N GLY A 341 -4.81 19.33 -3.01
CA GLY A 341 -3.99 19.32 -1.82
C GLY A 341 -2.93 20.42 -1.83
N ILE A 342 -2.11 20.38 -0.79
CA ILE A 342 -1.00 21.30 -0.60
C ILE A 342 0.15 21.03 -1.59
N GLU A 343 1.12 21.94 -1.62
CA GLU A 343 2.29 21.79 -2.47
C GLU A 343 3.10 20.53 -2.11
N GLN A 344 3.43 19.70 -3.12
CA GLN A 344 4.31 18.54 -2.94
C GLN A 344 5.71 18.98 -2.51
N PHE A 345 6.39 18.11 -1.75
CA PHE A 345 7.75 18.40 -1.30
C PHE A 345 8.74 18.35 -2.45
N ASN A 346 9.26 19.50 -2.86
CA ASN A 346 10.31 19.59 -3.89
C ASN A 346 11.73 19.61 -3.29
N GLY A 347 11.84 19.89 -1.98
CA GLY A 347 13.09 20.04 -1.22
C GLY A 347 13.92 21.24 -1.68
#